data_AF-A0A2X4TZY7-F1
#
_entry.id   AF-A0A2X4TZY7-F1
#
_cell.length_a   1.000
_cell.length_b   1.000
_cell.length_c   1.000
_cell.angle_alpha   90.00
_cell.angle_beta   90.00
_cell.angle_gamma   90.00
#
_symmetry.space_group_name_H-M   'P 1'
#
loop_
_entity.id
_entity.type
_entity.pdbx_description
1 polymer ?
#
loop_
_entity_poly.entity_id
_entity_poly.type
_entity_poly.pdbx_seq_one_letter_code
_entity_poly.pdbx_strand_id
1 'polypeptide(L)'
;MTVYETDDEAFDIWQKQIGVPAERIIRIGDNKGAAFASDNFWQMGDTGPCGPCTEIFYDHGDHIWGGPPGSAEEDGDRYIEIWNIVFMQFNRQSDGTMLPLPKPSVDTGMGLERIAAVLQHVNSNYEIDLFSKLITAVAEVTGAVDLDNKIPACYRRPYPFLCLPGVRRRNAVKRRPRLRAASHHPSRYPPWQHAGRERELLL
;
A
#
# COMPACT_ATOMS: atom_id res chain seq x y z
N MET A 1 -12.51 -2.70 -13.35
CA MET A 1 -11.38 -3.56 -13.76
C MET A 1 -10.52 -2.77 -14.71
N THR A 2 -9.21 -2.96 -14.68
CA THR A 2 -8.29 -2.27 -15.58
C THR A 2 -7.58 -3.25 -16.50
N VAL A 3 -7.25 -2.79 -17.72
CA VAL A 3 -6.37 -3.47 -18.67
C VAL A 3 -5.40 -2.45 -19.25
N TYR A 4 -4.24 -2.90 -19.72
CA TYR A 4 -3.29 -2.03 -20.41
C TYR A 4 -3.90 -1.51 -21.72
N GLU A 5 -3.63 -0.26 -22.10
CA GLU A 5 -4.29 0.40 -23.24
C GLU A 5 -4.20 -0.40 -24.56
N THR A 6 -3.04 -1.00 -24.83
CA THR A 6 -2.77 -1.79 -26.04
C THR A 6 -3.11 -3.28 -25.90
N ASP A 7 -3.69 -3.72 -24.78
CA ASP A 7 -4.04 -5.12 -24.52
C ASP A 7 -5.51 -5.40 -24.88
N ASP A 8 -5.76 -5.51 -26.19
CA ASP A 8 -7.07 -5.87 -26.74
C ASP A 8 -7.50 -7.30 -26.39
N GLU A 9 -6.55 -8.22 -26.16
CA GLU A 9 -6.84 -9.61 -25.82
C GLU A 9 -7.43 -9.70 -24.40
N ALA A 10 -6.82 -9.04 -23.42
CA ALA A 10 -7.37 -8.95 -22.07
C ALA A 10 -8.74 -8.26 -22.05
N PHE A 11 -8.91 -7.17 -22.81
CA PHE A 11 -10.21 -6.49 -22.93
C PHE A 11 -11.30 -7.42 -23.49
N ASP A 12 -10.99 -8.14 -24.57
CA ASP A 12 -11.92 -9.09 -25.20
C ASP A 12 -12.27 -10.27 -24.29
N ILE A 13 -11.32 -10.80 -23.52
CA ILE A 13 -11.57 -11.86 -22.53
C ILE A 13 -12.56 -11.36 -21.47
N TRP A 14 -12.30 -10.20 -20.86
CA TRP A 14 -13.19 -9.64 -19.83
C TRP A 14 -14.59 -9.33 -20.38
N GLN A 15 -14.68 -8.70 -21.55
CA GLN A 15 -15.96 -8.31 -22.14
C GLN A 15 -16.76 -9.51 -22.68
N LYS A 16 -16.14 -10.39 -23.47
CA LYS A 16 -16.84 -11.39 -24.29
C LYS A 16 -16.90 -12.77 -23.65
N GLN A 17 -15.87 -13.19 -22.92
CA GLN A 17 -15.82 -14.52 -22.29
C GLN A 17 -16.36 -14.50 -20.86
N ILE A 18 -16.00 -13.47 -20.09
CA ILE A 18 -16.41 -13.33 -18.68
C ILE A 18 -17.71 -12.53 -18.56
N GLY A 19 -18.02 -11.65 -19.52
CA GLY A 19 -19.27 -10.89 -19.56
C GLY A 19 -19.27 -9.63 -18.69
N VAL A 20 -18.10 -9.06 -18.41
CA VAL A 20 -18.00 -7.79 -17.69
C VAL A 20 -18.53 -6.65 -18.58
N PRO A 21 -19.45 -5.80 -18.10
CA PRO A 21 -19.93 -4.66 -18.85
C PRO A 21 -18.80 -3.71 -19.24
N ALA A 22 -18.79 -3.21 -20.47
CA ALA A 22 -17.68 -2.45 -21.04
C ALA A 22 -17.38 -1.16 -20.25
N GLU A 23 -18.40 -0.53 -19.67
CA GLU A 23 -18.28 0.63 -18.80
C GLU A 23 -17.53 0.37 -17.47
N ARG A 24 -17.28 -0.91 -17.14
CA ARG A 24 -16.48 -1.33 -15.97
C ARG A 24 -15.08 -1.83 -16.35
N ILE A 25 -14.72 -1.84 -17.63
CA ILE A 25 -13.40 -2.21 -18.15
C ILE A 25 -12.69 -0.95 -18.61
N ILE A 26 -11.73 -0.50 -17.80
CA ILE A 26 -11.01 0.75 -18.00
C ILE A 26 -9.65 0.45 -18.64
N ARG A 27 -9.30 1.20 -19.68
CA ARG A 27 -7.99 1.09 -20.34
C ARG A 27 -7.04 2.12 -19.76
N ILE A 28 -5.88 1.68 -19.27
CA ILE A 28 -4.84 2.57 -18.71
C ILE A 28 -3.57 2.42 -19.55
N GLY A 29 -3.13 3.54 -20.13
CA GLY A 29 -1.87 3.65 -20.88
C GLY A 29 -0.69 4.03 -19.98
N ASP A 30 0.32 4.67 -20.54
CA ASP A 30 1.52 5.16 -19.83
C ASP A 30 1.24 6.40 -18.97
N ASN A 31 0.37 6.25 -17.96
CA ASN A 31 -0.10 7.34 -17.09
C ASN A 31 0.98 7.97 -16.20
N LYS A 32 2.15 7.33 -16.03
CA LYS A 32 3.28 7.88 -15.26
C LYS A 32 4.29 8.65 -16.12
N GLY A 33 3.93 8.99 -17.36
CA GLY A 33 4.64 9.97 -18.19
C GLY A 33 5.93 9.47 -18.85
N ALA A 34 6.16 8.16 -18.91
CA ALA A 34 7.26 7.53 -19.63
C ALA A 34 6.81 6.22 -20.26
N ALA A 35 7.49 5.77 -21.32
CA ALA A 35 7.14 4.52 -22.00
C ALA A 35 7.24 3.32 -21.05
N PHE A 36 6.20 2.47 -21.03
CA PHE A 36 6.02 1.35 -20.10
C PHE A 36 5.91 1.76 -18.62
N ALA A 37 5.70 3.04 -18.32
CA ALA A 37 5.43 3.55 -16.98
C ALA A 37 3.91 3.74 -16.82
N SER A 38 3.25 2.62 -16.50
CA SER A 38 1.81 2.52 -16.28
C SER A 38 1.54 1.91 -14.90
N ASP A 39 0.29 1.98 -14.41
CA ASP A 39 -0.20 1.04 -13.39
C ASP A 39 -0.47 -0.34 -14.01
N ASN A 40 -0.98 -0.39 -15.24
CA ASN A 40 -1.23 -1.62 -15.98
C ASN A 40 0.01 -2.19 -16.71
N PHE A 41 1.22 -1.78 -16.34
CA PHE A 41 2.46 -2.41 -16.78
C PHE A 41 3.36 -2.71 -15.57
N TRP A 42 3.32 -3.96 -15.11
CA TRP A 42 4.01 -4.37 -13.89
C TRP A 42 5.48 -4.67 -14.14
N GLN A 43 6.33 -4.25 -13.19
CA GLN A 43 7.78 -4.41 -13.24
C GLN A 43 8.32 -4.79 -11.87
N MET A 44 9.20 -5.80 -11.79
CA MET A 44 9.84 -6.18 -10.52
C MET A 44 10.77 -5.08 -9.96
N GLY A 45 11.31 -4.23 -10.83
CA GLY A 45 12.25 -3.15 -10.52
C GLY A 45 12.89 -2.59 -11.80
N ASP A 46 14.09 -2.01 -11.67
CA ASP A 46 14.83 -1.46 -12.81
C ASP A 46 15.21 -2.51 -13.85
N THR A 47 15.36 -3.77 -13.44
CA THR A 47 15.62 -4.93 -14.30
C THR A 47 14.81 -6.14 -13.87
N GLY A 48 14.61 -7.08 -14.79
CA GLY A 48 13.92 -8.34 -14.54
C GLY A 48 12.61 -8.51 -15.31
N PRO A 49 11.86 -9.60 -15.05
CA PRO A 49 10.59 -9.87 -15.71
C PRO A 49 9.56 -8.76 -15.52
N CYS A 50 8.85 -8.45 -16.61
CA CYS A 50 7.81 -7.43 -16.68
C CYS A 50 6.79 -7.74 -17.79
N GLY A 51 5.68 -7.01 -17.80
CA GLY A 51 4.69 -7.09 -18.87
C GLY A 51 3.40 -6.33 -18.57
N PRO A 52 2.48 -6.28 -19.54
CA PRO A 52 1.14 -5.74 -19.31
C PRO A 52 0.41 -6.56 -18.23
N CYS A 53 -0.46 -5.91 -17.48
CA CYS A 53 -1.26 -6.55 -16.46
C CYS A 53 -2.72 -6.08 -16.47
N THR A 54 -3.59 -6.90 -15.91
CA THR A 54 -5.00 -6.57 -15.69
C THR A 54 -5.32 -6.67 -14.20
N GLU A 55 -6.06 -5.70 -13.66
CA GLU A 55 -6.28 -5.58 -12.23
C GLU A 55 -7.77 -5.56 -11.87
N ILE A 56 -8.08 -6.26 -10.78
CA ILE A 56 -9.43 -6.43 -10.25
C ILE A 56 -9.60 -5.48 -9.07
N PHE A 57 -10.55 -4.55 -9.21
CA PHE A 57 -10.91 -3.57 -8.19
C PHE A 57 -12.25 -3.93 -7.55
N TYR A 58 -12.38 -3.69 -6.26
CA TYR A 58 -13.62 -3.82 -5.50
C TYR A 58 -14.13 -2.44 -5.06
N ASP A 59 -15.42 -2.17 -5.30
CA ASP A 59 -16.11 -0.97 -4.82
C ASP A 59 -16.62 -1.23 -3.40
N HIS A 60 -16.03 -0.56 -2.41
CA HIS A 60 -16.44 -0.68 -1.01
C HIS A 60 -17.77 0.03 -0.69
N GLY A 61 -18.27 0.91 -1.56
CA GLY A 61 -19.51 1.68 -1.35
C GLY A 61 -19.32 3.20 -1.46
N ASP A 62 -20.42 3.91 -1.69
CA ASP A 62 -20.48 5.36 -1.84
C ASP A 62 -20.28 6.14 -0.52
N HIS A 63 -20.28 5.45 0.63
CA HIS A 63 -19.91 6.00 1.92
C HIS A 63 -18.41 6.27 2.09
N ILE A 64 -17.57 5.83 1.15
CA ILE A 64 -16.13 6.11 1.10
C ILE A 64 -15.82 7.08 -0.04
N TRP A 65 -14.95 8.04 0.21
CA TRP A 65 -14.45 8.94 -0.84
C TRP A 65 -13.46 8.20 -1.76
N GLY A 66 -13.66 8.36 -3.06
CA GLY A 66 -12.82 7.81 -4.11
C GLY A 66 -13.59 7.60 -5.41
N GLY A 67 -12.88 7.74 -6.53
CA GLY A 67 -13.38 7.49 -7.87
C GLY A 67 -12.84 6.18 -8.45
N PRO A 68 -13.40 5.69 -9.57
CA PRO A 68 -12.87 4.51 -10.25
C PRO A 68 -11.42 4.75 -10.74
N PRO A 69 -10.63 3.70 -10.99
CA PRO A 69 -9.29 3.84 -11.54
C PRO A 69 -9.30 4.58 -12.88
N GLY A 70 -8.27 5.35 -13.18
CA GLY A 70 -8.19 6.28 -14.31
C GLY A 70 -8.97 7.59 -14.12
N SER A 71 -9.56 7.84 -12.94
CA SER A 71 -10.23 9.11 -12.62
C SER A 71 -9.36 10.00 -11.72
N ALA A 72 -9.66 11.29 -11.66
CA ALA A 72 -8.93 12.24 -10.80
C ALA A 72 -9.09 11.98 -9.27
N GLU A 73 -9.95 11.02 -8.88
CA GLU A 73 -10.16 10.60 -7.49
C GLU A 73 -9.75 9.12 -7.27
N GLU A 74 -8.95 8.53 -8.18
CA GLU A 74 -8.52 7.12 -8.11
C GLU A 74 -7.70 6.77 -6.85
N ASP A 75 -7.03 7.74 -6.24
CA ASP A 75 -6.27 7.60 -4.98
C ASP A 75 -7.16 7.37 -3.73
N GLY A 76 -8.49 7.36 -3.86
CA GLY A 76 -9.42 7.18 -2.74
C GLY A 76 -9.66 5.71 -2.35
N ASP A 77 -9.84 5.45 -1.05
CA ASP A 77 -10.03 4.11 -0.47
C ASP A 77 -11.34 3.39 -0.90
N ARG A 78 -12.15 3.99 -1.80
CA ARG A 78 -13.41 3.37 -2.28
C ARG A 78 -13.17 2.21 -3.24
N TYR A 79 -12.30 2.40 -4.23
CA TYR A 79 -12.02 1.40 -5.27
C TYR A 79 -10.66 0.75 -5.00
N ILE A 80 -10.66 -0.30 -4.19
CA ILE A 80 -9.42 -0.98 -3.79
C ILE A 80 -9.04 -2.05 -4.81
N GLU A 81 -7.81 -1.99 -5.29
CA GLU A 81 -7.14 -3.04 -6.06
C GLU A 81 -7.00 -4.32 -5.20
N ILE A 82 -7.72 -5.39 -5.55
CA ILE A 82 -7.70 -6.65 -4.80
C ILE A 82 -6.66 -7.62 -5.36
N TRP A 83 -6.59 -7.73 -6.69
CA TRP A 83 -5.83 -8.75 -7.38
C TRP A 83 -5.26 -8.20 -8.71
N ASN A 84 -3.94 -8.26 -8.86
CA ASN A 84 -3.23 -7.96 -10.10
C ASN A 84 -2.84 -9.28 -10.80
N ILE A 85 -3.11 -9.37 -12.11
CA ILE A 85 -2.77 -10.49 -12.98
C ILE A 85 -1.80 -9.97 -14.06
N VAL A 86 -0.52 -10.33 -13.93
CA VAL A 86 0.57 -9.89 -14.79
C VAL A 86 0.84 -10.92 -15.89
N PHE A 87 0.76 -10.49 -17.14
CA PHE A 87 1.15 -11.27 -18.30
C PHE A 87 2.64 -11.02 -18.58
N MET A 88 3.49 -11.86 -17.98
CA MET A 88 4.95 -11.77 -18.11
C MET A 88 5.36 -12.08 -19.56
N GLN A 89 5.72 -11.03 -20.29
CA GLN A 89 6.11 -11.09 -21.71
C GLN A 89 7.57 -10.68 -21.95
N PHE A 90 8.13 -9.82 -21.09
CA PHE A 90 9.44 -9.20 -21.30
C PHE A 90 10.36 -9.35 -20.09
N ASN A 91 11.65 -9.14 -20.32
CA ASN A 91 12.70 -9.02 -19.33
C ASN A 91 13.41 -7.69 -19.54
N ARG A 92 13.14 -6.71 -18.67
CA ARG A 92 13.72 -5.37 -18.73
C ARG A 92 15.22 -5.43 -18.43
N GLN A 93 16.01 -4.92 -19.36
CA GLN A 93 17.46 -4.77 -19.21
C GLN A 93 17.82 -3.43 -18.58
N SER A 94 19.06 -3.30 -18.07
CA SER A 94 19.52 -2.10 -17.34
C SER A 94 19.65 -0.83 -18.20
N ASP A 95 19.64 -0.98 -19.52
CA ASP A 95 19.59 0.10 -20.51
C ASP A 95 18.14 0.53 -20.85
N GLY A 96 17.14 -0.15 -20.29
CA GLY A 96 15.71 0.04 -20.61
C GLY A 96 15.18 -0.85 -21.73
N THR A 97 16.03 -1.66 -22.39
CA THR A 97 15.59 -2.56 -23.47
C THR A 97 14.68 -3.67 -22.94
N MET A 98 13.55 -3.91 -23.61
CA MET A 98 12.62 -5.00 -23.29
C MET A 98 12.95 -6.22 -24.16
N LEU A 99 13.56 -7.27 -23.58
CA LEU A 99 13.81 -8.53 -24.29
C LEU A 99 12.62 -9.49 -24.10
N PRO A 100 12.07 -10.11 -25.15
CA PRO A 100 10.95 -11.05 -25.01
C PRO A 100 11.37 -12.29 -24.21
N LEU A 101 10.50 -12.75 -23.31
CA LEU A 101 10.71 -13.98 -22.56
C LEU A 101 10.55 -15.21 -23.46
N PRO A 102 11.35 -16.28 -23.29
CA PRO A 102 11.24 -17.50 -24.11
C PRO A 102 9.89 -18.22 -24.01
N LYS A 103 9.13 -17.95 -22.93
CA LYS A 103 7.78 -18.46 -22.69
C LYS A 103 6.96 -17.38 -21.98
N PRO A 104 5.89 -16.85 -22.59
CA PRO A 104 4.90 -16.06 -21.89
C PRO A 104 4.43 -16.81 -20.65
N SER A 105 4.36 -16.12 -19.52
CA SER A 105 4.01 -16.70 -18.22
C SER A 105 3.01 -15.79 -17.50
N VAL A 106 2.31 -16.31 -16.50
CA VAL A 106 1.38 -15.53 -15.69
C VAL A 106 1.91 -15.48 -14.26
N ASP A 107 2.01 -14.27 -13.72
CA ASP A 107 2.25 -14.01 -12.30
C ASP A 107 1.02 -13.28 -11.74
N THR A 108 0.58 -13.60 -10.52
CA THR A 108 -0.61 -12.96 -9.95
C THR A 108 -0.44 -12.67 -8.47
N GLY A 109 -0.68 -11.43 -8.06
CA GLY A 109 -0.66 -11.01 -6.66
C GLY A 109 -2.06 -10.63 -6.19
N MET A 110 -2.58 -11.32 -5.17
CA MET A 110 -3.79 -10.91 -4.46
C MET A 110 -3.42 -10.52 -3.02
N GLY A 111 -3.83 -9.33 -2.58
CA GLY A 111 -3.58 -8.88 -1.21
C GLY A 111 -4.48 -9.64 -0.22
N LEU A 112 -3.91 -10.56 0.56
CA LEU A 112 -4.66 -11.39 1.52
C LEU A 112 -5.46 -10.53 2.51
N GLU A 113 -4.86 -9.45 2.99
CA GLU A 113 -5.46 -8.50 3.91
C GLU A 113 -6.62 -7.73 3.27
N ARG A 114 -6.49 -7.39 1.97
CA ARG A 114 -7.53 -6.67 1.21
C ARG A 114 -8.73 -7.56 0.90
N ILE A 115 -8.51 -8.79 0.41
CA ILE A 115 -9.61 -9.75 0.20
C ILE A 115 -10.27 -10.17 1.53
N ALA A 116 -9.50 -10.26 2.62
CA ALA A 116 -10.06 -10.50 3.95
C ALA A 116 -10.96 -9.35 4.41
N ALA A 117 -10.60 -8.08 4.17
CA ALA A 117 -11.45 -6.94 4.48
C ALA A 117 -12.79 -7.00 3.74
N VAL A 118 -12.74 -7.24 2.44
CA VAL A 118 -13.93 -7.44 1.59
C VAL A 118 -14.82 -8.59 2.09
N LEU A 119 -14.24 -9.75 2.40
CA LEU A 119 -14.98 -10.92 2.88
C LEU A 119 -15.53 -10.78 4.31
N GLN A 120 -14.90 -9.95 5.15
CA GLN A 120 -15.34 -9.66 6.51
C GLN A 120 -16.30 -8.44 6.58
N HIS A 121 -16.64 -7.84 5.43
CA HIS A 121 -17.48 -6.65 5.32
C HIS A 121 -16.94 -5.43 6.09
N VAL A 122 -15.61 -5.31 6.17
CA VAL A 122 -14.92 -4.15 6.77
C VAL A 122 -14.21 -3.34 5.68
N ASN A 123 -13.98 -2.06 5.95
CA ASN A 123 -13.43 -1.14 4.96
C ASN A 123 -11.92 -0.91 5.17
N SER A 124 -11.40 -1.14 6.37
CA SER A 124 -9.96 -1.05 6.64
C SER A 124 -9.31 -2.43 6.77
N ASN A 125 -8.14 -2.61 6.15
CA ASN A 125 -7.27 -3.77 6.42
C ASN A 125 -6.94 -3.93 7.92
N TYR A 126 -7.00 -2.88 8.73
CA TYR A 126 -6.74 -2.94 10.17
C TYR A 126 -7.94 -3.46 11.00
N GLU A 127 -9.13 -3.49 10.42
CA GLU A 127 -10.38 -3.96 11.08
C GLU A 127 -10.57 -5.47 10.95
N ILE A 128 -9.82 -6.14 10.05
CA ILE A 128 -9.89 -7.59 9.89
C ILE A 128 -9.49 -8.31 11.18
N ASP A 129 -10.04 -9.50 11.39
CA ASP A 129 -9.88 -10.29 12.61
C ASP A 129 -8.41 -10.49 13.04
N LEU A 130 -7.49 -10.66 12.08
CA LEU A 130 -6.05 -10.77 12.31
C LEU A 130 -5.45 -9.50 12.92
N PHE A 131 -5.73 -8.33 12.33
CA PHE A 131 -5.18 -7.06 12.81
C PHE A 131 -5.87 -6.58 14.09
N SER A 132 -7.19 -6.76 14.20
CA SER A 132 -7.93 -6.44 15.41
C SER A 132 -7.35 -7.15 16.64
N LYS A 133 -7.16 -8.48 16.56
CA LYS A 133 -6.51 -9.28 17.63
C LYS A 133 -5.08 -8.83 17.92
N LEU A 134 -4.30 -8.51 16.88
CA LEU A 134 -2.91 -8.05 17.02
C LEU A 134 -2.82 -6.67 17.70
N ILE A 135 -3.72 -5.75 17.35
CA ILE A 135 -3.82 -4.41 17.93
C ILE A 135 -4.16 -4.51 19.41
N THR A 136 -5.15 -5.33 19.79
CA THR A 136 -5.49 -5.60 21.20
C THR A 136 -4.29 -6.14 21.97
N ALA A 137 -3.60 -7.16 21.46
CA ALA A 137 -2.44 -7.74 22.13
C ALA A 137 -1.26 -6.75 22.27
N VAL A 138 -1.04 -5.86 21.29
CA VAL A 138 -0.05 -4.79 21.38
C VAL A 138 -0.46 -3.75 22.43
N ALA A 139 -1.74 -3.39 22.51
CA ALA A 139 -2.27 -2.45 23.50
C ALA A 139 -2.11 -2.98 24.94
N GLU A 140 -2.42 -4.25 25.18
CA GLU A 140 -2.22 -4.93 26.47
C GLU A 140 -0.75 -4.87 26.92
N VAL A 141 0.20 -5.16 26.03
CA VAL A 141 1.64 -5.18 26.35
C VAL A 141 2.22 -3.77 26.51
N THR A 142 1.68 -2.77 25.81
CA THR A 142 2.20 -1.39 25.85
C THR A 142 1.49 -0.47 26.84
N GLY A 143 0.32 -0.85 27.34
CA GLY A 143 -0.54 0.00 28.17
C GLY A 143 -1.14 1.19 27.41
N ALA A 144 -1.20 1.11 26.07
CA ALA A 144 -1.75 2.16 25.23
C ALA A 144 -3.28 2.23 25.37
N VAL A 145 -3.79 3.38 25.80
CA VAL A 145 -5.23 3.61 26.05
C VAL A 145 -5.95 4.19 24.82
N ASP A 146 -5.20 4.73 23.86
CA ASP A 146 -5.68 5.36 22.64
C ASP A 146 -5.33 4.47 21.44
N LEU A 147 -6.36 3.82 20.87
CA LEU A 147 -6.26 2.91 19.73
C LEU A 147 -6.47 3.61 18.38
N ASP A 148 -6.98 4.85 18.37
CA ASP A 148 -7.25 5.61 17.14
C ASP A 148 -5.93 6.03 16.45
N ASN A 149 -4.84 6.11 17.22
CA ASN A 149 -3.48 6.19 16.70
C ASN A 149 -3.03 4.86 16.08
N LYS A 150 -3.60 4.55 14.89
CA LYS A 150 -3.32 3.40 13.99
C LYS A 150 -1.87 2.91 14.01
N ILE A 151 -1.58 1.97 14.93
CA ILE A 151 -0.34 1.21 15.14
C ILE A 151 0.96 2.05 15.07
N PRO A 152 1.69 2.23 16.19
CA PRO A 152 3.01 2.87 16.18
C PRO A 152 3.92 2.30 15.10
N ALA A 153 4.52 3.17 14.28
CA ALA A 153 5.19 2.82 13.02
C ALA A 153 6.36 1.82 13.15
N CYS A 154 6.79 1.49 14.37
CA CYS A 154 7.74 0.41 14.66
C CYS A 154 7.17 -1.00 14.39
N TYR A 155 5.85 -1.22 14.51
CA TYR A 155 5.20 -2.50 14.22
C TYR A 155 4.71 -2.64 12.78
N ARG A 156 4.73 -1.58 11.97
CA ARG A 156 4.43 -1.61 10.52
C ARG A 156 5.55 -2.26 9.67
N ARG A 157 6.37 -3.12 10.27
CA ARG A 157 7.51 -3.82 9.63
C ARG A 157 7.46 -5.32 9.97
N PRO A 158 7.90 -6.20 9.05
CA PRO A 158 7.93 -7.65 9.26
C PRO A 158 9.07 -8.08 10.20
N TYR A 159 9.13 -7.52 11.41
CA TYR A 159 10.16 -7.81 12.41
C TYR A 159 10.20 -9.28 12.87
N PRO A 160 9.08 -9.99 13.12
CA PRO A 160 9.13 -11.41 13.49
C PRO A 160 9.50 -12.32 12.31
N PHE A 161 8.95 -12.09 11.11
CA PHE A 161 9.28 -12.87 9.91
C PHE A 161 10.76 -12.76 9.50
N LEU A 162 11.38 -11.58 9.66
CA LEU A 162 12.80 -11.38 9.38
C LEU A 162 13.73 -12.06 10.43
N CYS A 163 13.18 -12.63 11.50
CA CYS A 163 13.91 -13.36 12.53
C CYS A 163 13.76 -14.89 12.43
N LEU A 164 13.10 -15.40 11.39
CA LEU A 164 13.05 -16.84 11.08
C LEU A 164 14.46 -17.39 10.77
N PRO A 165 14.73 -18.69 11.05
CA PRO A 165 16.06 -19.28 10.96
C PRO A 165 16.57 -19.36 9.51
N GLY A 166 17.30 -18.33 9.09
CA GLY A 166 17.91 -18.23 7.76
C GLY A 166 18.38 -16.81 7.43
N VAL A 167 17.63 -15.79 7.85
CA VAL A 167 17.97 -14.38 7.57
C VAL A 167 18.96 -13.84 8.60
N ARG A 168 20.23 -14.25 8.47
CA ARG A 168 21.31 -13.73 9.31
C ARG A 168 21.66 -12.30 8.88
N ARG A 169 21.47 -11.31 9.76
CA ARG A 169 21.82 -9.90 9.49
C ARG A 169 23.32 -9.75 9.14
N ARG A 170 23.64 -9.70 7.84
CA ARG A 170 24.94 -9.26 7.33
C ARG A 170 24.80 -7.81 6.82
N ASN A 171 25.58 -6.92 7.41
CA ASN A 171 25.57 -5.46 7.27
C ASN A 171 25.30 -4.92 5.84
N ALA A 172 24.22 -4.14 5.63
CA ALA A 172 24.13 -3.20 4.50
C ALA A 172 23.06 -2.06 4.58
N VAL A 173 22.71 -1.50 5.74
CA VAL A 173 22.27 -0.07 5.80
C VAL A 173 22.68 0.55 7.15
N LYS A 174 23.62 1.50 7.15
CA LYS A 174 23.92 2.32 8.34
C LYS A 174 22.84 3.39 8.55
N ARG A 175 21.70 3.03 9.15
CA ARG A 175 20.84 4.01 9.83
C ARG A 175 21.22 4.07 11.32
N ARG A 176 21.90 5.14 11.75
CA ARG A 176 22.19 5.41 13.18
C ARG A 176 20.85 5.55 13.94
N PRO A 177 20.53 4.70 14.91
CA PRO A 177 19.46 5.00 15.86
C PRO A 177 20.04 5.96 16.89
N ARG A 178 19.69 7.25 16.83
CA ARG A 178 19.79 8.10 18.04
C ARG A 178 18.66 7.68 18.97
N LEU A 179 19.00 6.99 20.04
CA LEU A 179 18.11 6.74 21.17
C LEU A 179 17.53 8.07 21.68
N ARG A 180 16.23 8.30 21.47
CA ARG A 180 15.41 9.26 22.20
C ARG A 180 14.15 8.53 22.70
N ALA A 181 14.35 7.68 23.70
CA ALA A 181 13.30 6.98 24.41
C ALA A 181 13.78 6.68 25.85
N ALA A 182 14.03 7.74 26.64
CA ALA A 182 14.39 7.65 28.05
C ALA A 182 14.32 9.02 28.77
N SER A 183 13.12 9.62 28.93
CA SER A 183 12.85 10.68 29.92
C SER A 183 11.40 11.20 29.93
N HIS A 184 10.39 10.34 30.01
CA HIS A 184 9.01 10.77 30.36
C HIS A 184 8.46 9.87 31.47
N HIS A 185 8.60 10.33 32.71
CA HIS A 185 7.91 9.81 33.88
C HIS A 185 7.48 10.99 34.78
N PRO A 186 6.38 10.88 35.54
CA PRO A 186 5.53 12.05 35.80
C PRO A 186 5.77 12.69 37.17
N SER A 187 5.57 14.01 37.26
CA SER A 187 5.49 14.74 38.53
C SER A 187 4.29 15.69 38.56
N ARG A 188 3.65 15.74 39.73
CA ARG A 188 2.31 16.26 40.02
C ARG A 188 2.25 17.81 39.97
N TYR A 189 1.09 18.32 39.54
CA TYR A 189 0.57 19.70 39.71
C TYR A 189 0.21 20.03 41.18
N PRO A 190 -0.27 21.25 41.58
CA PRO A 190 -0.29 22.60 40.95
C PRO A 190 0.51 23.59 41.88
N PRO A 191 0.19 24.89 42.18
CA PRO A 191 -0.78 25.87 41.62
C PRO A 191 -0.31 27.34 41.39
N TRP A 192 -1.08 28.00 40.53
CA TRP A 192 -1.52 29.42 40.41
C TRP A 192 -0.93 30.61 41.21
N GLN A 193 -0.88 31.75 40.48
CA GLN A 193 -1.32 33.13 40.82
C GLN A 193 -0.31 34.32 40.88
N HIS A 194 -0.75 35.42 40.26
CA HIS A 194 -0.41 36.86 40.42
C HIS A 194 0.90 37.49 39.88
N ALA A 195 0.73 38.13 38.72
CA ALA A 195 0.82 39.60 38.49
C ALA A 195 2.13 40.39 38.69
N GLY A 196 2.59 40.99 37.57
CA GLY A 196 2.80 42.45 37.50
C GLY A 196 4.20 42.97 37.12
N ARG A 197 4.24 43.90 36.14
CA ARG A 197 5.26 44.96 35.90
C ARG A 197 6.70 44.48 35.58
N GLU A 198 7.52 45.15 34.75
CA GLU A 198 7.56 46.54 34.26
C GLU A 198 8.54 46.69 33.06
N ARG A 199 8.41 47.76 32.26
CA ARG A 199 9.42 48.45 31.37
C ARG A 199 10.22 47.60 30.35
N GLU A 200 10.26 47.84 29.04
CA GLU A 200 10.44 49.06 28.22
C GLU A 200 11.91 49.57 28.11
N LEU A 201 12.37 49.73 26.85
CA LEU A 201 13.54 50.49 26.34
C LEU A 201 14.99 50.07 26.72
N LEU A 202 15.79 49.68 25.71
CA LEU A 202 16.81 50.56 25.08
C LEU A 202 17.57 49.88 23.92
N LEU A 203 17.67 50.63 22.80
CA LEU A 203 18.60 50.52 21.64
C LEU A 203 18.62 49.22 20.81
#